data_AF-R0LZE6-F1
#
_entry.id   AF-R0LZE6-F1
#
_cell.length_a   1.000
_cell.length_b   1.000
_cell.length_c   1.000
_cell.angle_alpha   90.00
_cell.angle_beta   90.00
_cell.angle_gamma   90.00
#
_symmetry.space_group_name_H-M   'P 1'
#
loop_
_entity.id
_entity.type
_entity.pdbx_description
1 polymer ?
#
loop_
_entity_poly.entity_id
_entity_poly.type
_entity_poly.pdbx_seq_one_letter_code
_entity_poly.pdbx_strand_id
1 'polypeptide(L)'
;MNFNRNSLTVLLCFSSYCSCIDLPFGKPFLEIIEESHMIVLPLNFELEITGFRLLESKTKDDSSEFLPIIWDIEVYLRENVIVFDLSDIDKDVDKQYKICVYFEQNREYFTPIFEWDEEEEDFMFVSL
;
A
#
# COMPACT_ATOMS: atom_id res chain seq x y z
N MET A 1 33.66 37.34 2.92
CA MET A 1 33.04 36.24 2.14
C MET A 1 31.55 36.30 2.37
N ASN A 2 30.77 36.79 1.41
CA ASN A 2 29.31 36.85 1.52
C ASN A 2 28.75 35.46 1.20
N PHE A 3 28.31 34.75 2.24
CA PHE A 3 27.58 33.50 2.09
C PHE A 3 26.25 33.82 1.40
N ASN A 4 26.13 33.45 0.13
CA ASN A 4 24.96 33.75 -0.68
C ASN A 4 23.78 32.89 -0.20
N ARG A 5 22.82 33.51 0.48
CA ARG A 5 21.61 32.87 1.01
C ARG A 5 20.82 32.09 -0.07
N ASN A 6 20.94 32.48 -1.34
CA ASN A 6 20.27 31.81 -2.46
C ASN A 6 20.84 30.41 -2.75
N SER A 7 22.11 30.14 -2.43
CA SER A 7 22.72 28.82 -2.67
C SER A 7 22.20 27.75 -1.71
N LEU A 8 21.80 28.14 -0.49
CA LEU A 8 21.22 27.24 0.51
C LEU A 8 19.80 26.80 0.15
N THR A 9 18.99 27.69 -0.41
CA THR A 9 17.61 27.38 -0.82
C THR A 9 17.56 26.38 -1.97
N VAL A 10 18.47 26.52 -2.95
CA VAL A 10 18.57 25.56 -4.08
C VAL A 10 18.99 24.18 -3.58
N LEU A 11 19.94 24.12 -2.63
CA LEU A 11 20.36 22.85 -2.03
C LEU A 11 19.23 22.17 -1.26
N LEU A 12 18.42 22.94 -0.53
CA LEU A 12 17.26 22.43 0.20
C LEU A 12 16.17 21.93 -0.75
N CYS A 13 15.89 22.65 -1.85
CA CYS A 13 14.95 22.17 -2.87
C CYS A 13 15.43 20.87 -3.54
N PHE A 14 16.73 20.73 -3.81
CA PHE A 14 17.31 19.49 -4.33
C PHE A 14 17.28 18.35 -3.30
N SER A 15 17.50 18.61 -2.00
CA SER A 15 17.35 17.57 -0.98
C SER A 15 15.90 17.11 -0.82
N SER A 16 14.92 18.01 -1.00
CA SER A 16 13.50 17.68 -0.99
C SER A 16 13.06 16.91 -2.25
N TYR A 17 13.67 17.22 -3.40
CA TYR A 17 13.43 16.49 -4.66
C TYR A 17 14.06 15.10 -4.65
N CYS A 18 15.27 14.98 -4.10
CA CYS A 18 15.94 13.70 -3.89
C CYS A 18 15.39 12.92 -2.70
N SER A 19 14.36 13.39 -2.00
CA SER A 19 13.60 12.59 -1.02
C SER A 19 12.29 12.02 -1.58
N CYS A 20 11.92 12.37 -2.81
CA CYS A 20 10.97 11.61 -3.63
C CYS A 20 11.66 10.36 -4.23
N ILE A 21 12.56 9.75 -3.44
CA ILE A 21 13.27 8.50 -3.76
C ILE A 21 12.23 7.48 -4.18
N ASP A 22 12.45 6.93 -5.37
CA ASP A 22 11.72 5.86 -6.00
C ASP A 22 11.18 4.89 -4.94
N LEU A 23 9.88 5.01 -4.63
CA LEU A 23 9.24 3.99 -3.82
C LEU A 23 9.46 2.66 -4.54
N PRO A 24 9.80 1.58 -3.83
CA PRO A 24 9.97 0.26 -4.44
C PRO A 24 8.74 -0.23 -5.18
N PHE A 25 7.60 0.40 -4.90
CA PHE A 25 6.31 0.06 -5.42
C PHE A 25 5.77 1.19 -6.30
N GLY A 26 5.14 0.78 -7.40
CA GLY A 26 4.25 1.64 -8.18
C GLY A 26 2.96 1.94 -7.42
N LYS A 27 2.05 2.66 -8.07
CA LYS A 27 0.72 2.91 -7.51
C LYS A 27 -0.09 1.60 -7.55
N PRO A 28 -0.59 1.09 -6.41
CA PRO A 28 -1.47 -0.07 -6.41
C PRO A 28 -2.81 0.25 -7.07
N PHE A 29 -3.43 -0.77 -7.66
CA PHE A 29 -4.77 -0.69 -8.23
C PHE A 29 -5.57 -1.95 -7.86
N LEU A 30 -6.88 -1.84 -7.93
CA LEU A 30 -7.83 -2.93 -7.70
C LEU A 30 -8.30 -3.46 -9.06
N GLU A 31 -8.46 -4.78 -9.15
CA GLU A 31 -8.93 -5.44 -10.37
C GLU A 31 -9.76 -6.67 -10.00
N ILE A 32 -10.83 -6.94 -10.77
CA ILE A 32 -11.61 -8.17 -10.67
C ILE A 32 -11.21 -9.09 -11.83
N ILE A 33 -10.71 -10.28 -11.51
CA ILE A 33 -10.32 -11.29 -12.50
C ILE A 33 -11.05 -12.59 -12.16
N GLU A 34 -11.85 -13.11 -13.09
CA GLU A 34 -12.58 -14.38 -12.91
C GLU A 34 -13.41 -14.43 -11.60
N GLU A 35 -14.06 -13.32 -11.24
CA GLU A 35 -14.85 -13.13 -10.00
C GLU A 35 -14.02 -12.97 -8.71
N SER A 36 -12.69 -13.06 -8.79
CA SER A 36 -11.80 -12.76 -7.65
C SER A 36 -11.47 -11.28 -7.57
N HIS A 37 -11.52 -10.72 -6.36
CA HIS A 37 -11.11 -9.34 -6.09
C HIS A 37 -9.62 -9.30 -5.79
N MET A 38 -8.85 -8.46 -6.48
CA MET A 38 -7.40 -8.44 -6.37
C MET A 38 -6.86 -7.05 -6.10
N ILE A 39 -5.86 -6.96 -5.21
CA ILE A 39 -4.94 -5.81 -5.18
C ILE A 39 -3.72 -6.17 -6.01
N VAL A 40 -3.44 -5.34 -7.00
CA VAL A 40 -2.25 -5.43 -7.82
C VAL A 40 -1.26 -4.35 -7.41
N LEU A 41 -0.07 -4.76 -6.99
CA LEU A 41 1.00 -3.90 -6.52
C LEU A 41 2.23 -4.02 -7.44
N PRO A 42 2.41 -3.08 -8.38
CA PRO A 42 3.59 -3.06 -9.24
C PRO A 42 4.88 -2.80 -8.44
N LEU A 43 5.98 -3.41 -8.87
CA LEU A 43 7.33 -3.21 -8.37
C LEU A 43 8.10 -2.33 -9.37
N ASN A 44 8.74 -1.27 -8.90
CA ASN A 44 9.55 -0.40 -9.76
C ASN A 44 10.95 -0.96 -10.04
N PHE A 45 11.37 -1.97 -9.27
CA PHE A 45 12.64 -2.68 -9.41
C PHE A 45 12.50 -4.10 -8.83
N GLU A 46 13.45 -4.99 -9.15
CA GLU A 46 13.53 -6.31 -8.53
C GLU A 46 13.71 -6.14 -7.02
N LEU A 47 12.76 -6.66 -6.25
CA LEU A 47 12.69 -6.49 -4.79
C LEU A 47 12.54 -7.84 -4.11
N GLU A 48 13.34 -8.10 -3.08
CA GLU A 48 13.16 -9.27 -2.22
C GLU A 48 12.01 -9.00 -1.23
N ILE A 49 10.87 -9.66 -1.46
CA ILE A 49 9.73 -9.67 -0.54
C ILE A 49 9.96 -10.73 0.52
N THR A 50 9.98 -10.31 1.78
CA THR A 50 10.23 -11.20 2.93
C THR A 50 8.93 -11.59 3.65
N GLY A 51 7.83 -10.88 3.39
CA GLY A 51 6.51 -11.24 3.91
C GLY A 51 5.47 -10.16 3.70
N PHE A 52 4.26 -10.42 4.18
CA PHE A 52 3.15 -9.48 4.17
C PHE A 52 2.26 -9.68 5.40
N ARG A 53 1.45 -8.67 5.72
CA ARG A 53 0.37 -8.75 6.71
C ARG A 53 -0.83 -7.94 6.24
N LEU A 54 -2.00 -8.55 6.29
CA LEU A 54 -3.27 -7.85 6.19
C LEU A 54 -3.59 -7.22 7.56
N LEU A 55 -3.92 -5.94 7.56
CA LEU A 55 -4.30 -5.20 8.75
C LEU A 55 -5.74 -4.72 8.60
N GLU A 56 -6.51 -4.82 9.68
CA GLU A 56 -7.91 -4.41 9.78
C GLU A 56 -8.07 -3.27 10.80
N SER A 57 -8.97 -2.36 10.54
CA SER A 57 -9.48 -1.39 11.50
C SER A 57 -10.98 -1.20 11.29
N LYS A 58 -11.67 -0.66 12.30
CA LYS A 58 -13.08 -0.28 12.16
C LYS A 58 -13.18 1.11 11.58
N THR A 59 -14.05 1.32 10.60
CA THR A 59 -14.22 2.60 9.91
C THR A 59 -14.74 3.71 10.85
N LYS A 60 -15.46 3.33 11.93
CA LYS A 60 -16.13 4.24 12.86
C LYS A 60 -15.45 4.38 14.23
N ASP A 61 -14.30 3.74 14.42
CA ASP A 61 -13.54 3.88 15.66
C ASP A 61 -12.47 4.96 15.43
N ASP A 62 -12.49 6.04 16.21
CA ASP A 62 -11.51 7.15 16.14
C ASP A 62 -10.07 6.70 16.45
N SER A 63 -9.86 5.42 16.73
CA SER A 63 -8.55 4.80 16.78
C SER A 63 -8.06 4.54 15.36
N SER A 64 -7.06 5.32 14.92
CA SER A 64 -6.28 5.05 13.70
C SER A 64 -5.42 3.78 13.80
N GLU A 65 -5.80 2.85 14.67
CA GLU A 65 -5.10 1.62 14.97
C GLU A 65 -5.56 0.53 13.99
N PHE A 66 -4.58 0.01 13.25
CA PHE A 66 -4.74 -1.12 12.36
C PHE A 66 -4.07 -2.33 12.99
N LEU A 67 -4.84 -3.39 13.22
CA LEU A 67 -4.38 -4.61 13.86
C LEU A 67 -4.18 -5.73 12.82
N PRO A 68 -3.14 -6.55 12.95
CA PRO A 68 -2.95 -7.68 12.06
C PRO A 68 -4.06 -8.71 12.24
N ILE A 69 -4.61 -9.16 11.12
CA ILE A 69 -5.60 -10.24 11.08
C ILE A 69 -5.00 -11.46 10.41
N ILE A 70 -5.37 -12.64 10.90
CA ILE A 70 -4.99 -13.92 10.28
C ILE A 70 -6.09 -14.24 9.28
N TRP A 71 -5.83 -13.90 8.02
CA TRP A 71 -6.61 -14.33 6.88
C TRP A 71 -5.69 -15.05 5.90
N ASP A 72 -6.16 -16.17 5.40
CA ASP A 72 -5.50 -16.90 4.32
C ASP A 72 -5.79 -16.15 3.02
N ILE A 73 -4.99 -15.11 2.76
CA ILE A 73 -4.98 -14.46 1.44
C ILE A 73 -3.93 -15.14 0.57
N GLU A 74 -4.32 -15.48 -0.65
CA GLU A 74 -3.38 -15.99 -1.63
C GLU A 74 -2.55 -14.83 -2.21
N VAL A 75 -1.24 -15.00 -2.26
CA VAL A 75 -0.33 -13.96 -2.76
C VAL A 75 0.54 -14.54 -3.86
N TYR A 76 0.50 -13.87 -5.01
CA TYR A 76 1.22 -14.25 -6.20
C TYR A 76 2.26 -13.21 -6.53
N LEU A 77 3.52 -13.62 -6.64
CA LEU A 77 4.58 -12.78 -7.21
C LEU A 77 4.81 -13.24 -8.65
N ARG A 78 4.54 -12.35 -9.62
CA ARG A 78 4.80 -12.58 -11.04
C ARG A 78 5.59 -11.40 -11.60
N GLU A 79 6.81 -11.68 -12.05
CA GLU A 79 7.71 -10.66 -12.59
C GLU A 79 7.85 -9.47 -11.62
N ASN A 80 7.45 -8.27 -12.06
CA ASN A 80 7.50 -7.04 -11.28
C ASN A 80 6.14 -6.67 -10.69
N VAL A 81 5.33 -7.66 -10.30
CA VAL A 81 3.99 -7.42 -9.74
C VAL A 81 3.70 -8.41 -8.62
N ILE A 82 3.21 -7.89 -7.49
CA ILE A 82 2.59 -8.69 -6.44
C ILE A 82 1.08 -8.57 -6.59
N VAL A 83 0.38 -9.70 -6.56
CA VAL A 83 -1.08 -9.77 -6.56
C VAL A 83 -1.53 -10.39 -5.25
N PHE A 84 -2.43 -9.71 -4.56
CA PHE A 84 -3.09 -10.20 -3.35
C PHE A 84 -4.54 -10.54 -3.71
N ASP A 85 -4.93 -11.79 -3.55
CA ASP A 85 -6.32 -12.21 -3.69
C ASP A 85 -7.08 -11.87 -2.39
N LEU A 86 -8.11 -11.04 -2.52
CA LEU A 86 -8.94 -10.54 -1.44
C LEU A 86 -10.27 -11.28 -1.32
N SER A 87 -10.52 -12.30 -2.15
CA SER A 87 -11.84 -12.92 -2.31
C SER A 87 -12.39 -13.53 -1.02
N ASP A 88 -11.50 -14.03 -0.17
CA ASP A 88 -11.87 -14.62 1.11
C ASP A 88 -12.02 -13.58 2.24
N ILE A 89 -11.55 -12.35 2.07
CA ILE A 89 -11.63 -11.32 3.12
C ILE A 89 -13.09 -10.98 3.42
N ASP A 90 -13.39 -10.71 4.69
CA ASP A 90 -14.70 -10.29 5.16
C ASP A 90 -15.18 -8.99 4.48
N LYS A 91 -16.37 -9.05 3.87
CA LYS A 91 -17.00 -7.98 3.09
C LYS A 91 -17.91 -7.11 3.96
N ASP A 92 -17.36 -6.60 5.06
CA ASP A 92 -18.07 -5.78 6.04
C ASP A 92 -17.79 -4.28 5.79
N VAL A 93 -18.85 -3.51 5.54
CA VAL A 93 -18.81 -2.06 5.27
C VAL A 93 -18.34 -1.23 6.48
N ASP A 94 -18.34 -1.79 7.69
CA ASP A 94 -17.84 -1.13 8.90
C ASP A 94 -16.33 -1.37 9.12
N LYS A 95 -15.65 -2.02 8.17
CA LYS A 95 -14.22 -2.33 8.22
C LYS A 95 -13.43 -1.68 7.11
N GLN A 96 -12.18 -1.37 7.42
CA GLN A 96 -11.19 -0.87 6.50
C GLN A 96 -9.89 -1.66 6.64
N TYR A 97 -9.19 -1.80 5.53
CA TYR A 97 -8.04 -2.68 5.41
C TYR A 97 -6.84 -1.95 4.81
N LYS A 98 -5.64 -2.45 5.11
CA LYS A 98 -4.42 -2.15 4.36
C LYS A 98 -3.46 -3.33 4.44
N ILE A 99 -2.61 -3.46 3.44
CA ILE A 99 -1.58 -4.50 3.40
C ILE A 99 -0.24 -3.87 3.74
N CYS A 100 0.45 -4.44 4.74
CA CYS A 100 1.86 -4.16 5.01
C CYS A 100 2.70 -5.19 4.27
N VAL A 101 3.59 -4.72 3.39
CA VAL A 101 4.55 -5.53 2.64
C VAL A 101 5.93 -5.33 3.25
N TYR A 102 6.55 -6.44 3.65
CA TYR A 102 7.91 -6.48 4.19
C TYR A 102 8.88 -6.80 3.06
N PHE A 103 9.92 -5.97 2.93
CA PHE A 103 10.97 -6.12 1.93
C PHE A 103 12.33 -5.73 2.53
N GLU A 104 13.43 -6.11 1.87
CA GLU A 104 14.83 -5.72 2.14
C GLU A 104 15.12 -5.18 3.56
N GLN A 105 15.82 -5.96 4.40
CA GLN A 105 16.24 -5.50 5.74
C GLN A 105 15.09 -5.02 6.65
N ASN A 106 13.91 -5.65 6.54
CA ASN A 106 12.70 -5.34 7.31
C ASN A 106 12.13 -3.93 7.06
N ARG A 107 12.28 -3.41 5.85
CA ARG A 107 11.55 -2.22 5.42
C ARG A 107 10.09 -2.59 5.17
N GLU A 108 9.21 -1.63 5.42
CA GLU A 108 7.77 -1.80 5.32
C GLU A 108 7.20 -0.81 4.29
N TYR A 109 6.23 -1.29 3.52
CA TYR A 109 5.38 -0.49 2.66
C TYR A 109 3.93 -0.78 3.00
N PHE A 110 3.12 0.27 3.11
CA PHE A 110 1.69 0.15 3.33
C PHE A 110 0.95 0.54 2.07
N THR A 111 0.02 -0.29 1.62
CA THR A 111 -0.95 0.11 0.60
C THR A 111 -1.80 1.27 1.10
N PRO A 112 -2.44 2.04 0.21
CA PRO A 112 -3.59 2.86 0.58
C PRO A 112 -4.64 2.01 1.30
N ILE A 113 -5.45 2.67 2.12
CA ILE A 113 -6.58 2.04 2.80
C ILE A 113 -7.62 1.66 1.74
N PHE A 114 -8.20 0.48 1.88
CA PHE A 114 -9.31 0.02 1.06
C PHE A 114 -10.44 -0.54 1.93
N GLU A 115 -11.66 -0.44 1.44
CA GLU A 115 -12.89 -0.89 2.12
C GLU A 115 -13.83 -1.56 1.12
N TRP A 116 -14.78 -2.34 1.63
CA TRP A 116 -15.81 -2.96 0.81
C TRP A 116 -16.92 -1.94 0.50
N ASP A 117 -17.21 -1.75 -0.78
CA ASP A 117 -18.32 -0.96 -1.27
C ASP A 117 -19.49 -1.90 -1.64
N GLU A 118 -20.60 -1.79 -0.90
CA GLU A 118 -21.78 -2.63 -1.13
C GLU A 118 -22.54 -2.27 -2.42
N GLU A 119 -22.45 -1.03 -2.90
CA GLU A 119 -23.15 -0.60 -4.12
C GLU A 119 -22.46 -1.11 -5.38
N GLU A 120 -21.13 -1.04 -5.40
CA GLU A 120 -20.30 -1.53 -6.51
C GLU A 120 -20.00 -3.04 -6.40
N GLU A 121 -20.34 -3.67 -5.27
CA GLU A 121 -19.96 -5.04 -4.91
C GLU A 121 -18.45 -5.30 -5.14
N ASP A 122 -17.60 -4.34 -4.74
CA ASP A 122 -16.14 -4.39 -4.93
C ASP A 122 -15.40 -3.72 -3.77
N PHE A 123 -14.10 -4.00 -3.65
CA PHE A 123 -13.22 -3.22 -2.80
C PHE A 123 -12.83 -1.91 -3.50
N MET A 124 -12.74 -0.83 -2.71
CA MET A 124 -12.39 0.50 -3.21
C MET A 124 -11.32 1.15 -2.34
N PHE A 125 -10.37 1.88 -2.95
CA PHE A 125 -9.41 2.67 -2.18
C PHE A 125 -10.06 3.93 -1.61
N VAL A 126 -9.85 4.17 -0.32
CA VAL A 126 -10.32 5.35 0.38
C VAL A 126 -9.39 6.53 0.11
N SER A 127 -9.95 7.66 -0.32
CA SER A 127 -9.20 8.91 -0.45
C SER A 127 -9.15 9.62 0.91
N LEU A 128 -7.97 9.65 1.53
CA LEU A 128 -7.70 10.44 2.75
C LEU A 128 -7.41 11.91 2.44
#